data_AF-A0A6B9FSJ3-F1
#
_entry.id   AF-A0A6B9FSJ3-F1
#
_cell.length_a   1.000
_cell.length_b   1.000
_cell.length_c   1.000
_cell.angle_alpha   90.00
_cell.angle_beta   90.00
_cell.angle_gamma   90.00
#
_symmetry.space_group_name_H-M   'P 1'
#
loop_
_entity.id
_entity.type
_entity.pdbx_description
1 polymer ?
#
loop_
_entity_poly.entity_id
_entity_poly.type
_entity_poly.pdbx_seq_one_letter_code
_entity_poly.pdbx_strand_id
1 'polypeptide(L)' 'MVEETRRLSVVDPSREDRLLSETIESQLLIALVNRLGGSLTMPVDEVDGTAVFNLLMGADDVARTFTFRVERKER' A
#
# COMPACT_ATOMS: atom_id res chain seq x y z
N MET A 1 -20.14 -28.73 -5.67
CA MET A 1 -19.86 -27.29 -5.65
C MET A 1 -18.78 -27.07 -4.61
N VAL A 2 -17.57 -26.76 -5.05
CA VAL A 2 -16.38 -26.67 -4.19
C VAL A 2 -16.07 -25.19 -4.03
N GLU A 3 -16.41 -24.61 -2.88
CA GLU A 3 -15.88 -23.32 -2.47
C GLU A 3 -14.51 -23.58 -1.84
N GLU A 4 -13.47 -23.51 -2.67
CA GLU A 4 -12.09 -23.55 -2.23
C GLU A 4 -11.70 -22.15 -1.74
N THR A 5 -11.94 -21.89 -0.46
CA THR A 5 -11.43 -20.71 0.24
C THR A 5 -9.90 -20.77 0.23
N ARG A 6 -9.27 -20.14 -0.78
CA ARG A 6 -7.82 -19.92 -0.81
C ARG A 6 -7.43 -19.13 0.43
N ARG A 7 -6.99 -19.85 1.46
CA ARG A 7 -6.16 -19.29 2.53
C ARG A 7 -4.91 -18.73 1.86
N LEU A 8 -4.78 -17.40 1.86
CA LEU A 8 -3.51 -16.73 1.60
C LEU A 8 -2.52 -17.25 2.64
N SER A 9 -1.69 -18.21 2.25
CA SER A 9 -0.54 -18.64 3.02
C SER A 9 0.36 -17.43 3.20
N VAL A 10 0.60 -17.04 4.44
CA VAL A 10 1.66 -16.08 4.78
C VAL A 10 2.98 -16.76 4.43
N VAL A 11 3.42 -16.58 3.18
CA VAL A 11 4.76 -16.93 2.72
C VAL A 11 5.67 -15.90 3.35
N ASP A 12 6.58 -16.34 4.21
CA ASP A 12 7.63 -15.48 4.75
C ASP A 12 8.47 -14.98 3.57
N PRO A 13 8.45 -13.68 3.22
CA PRO A 13 9.04 -13.19 1.98
C PRO A 13 10.56 -13.35 2.07
N SER A 14 11.16 -13.89 1.00
CA SER A 14 12.61 -14.00 0.89
C SER A 14 13.25 -12.61 0.96
N ARG A 15 14.53 -12.51 1.30
CA ARG A 15 15.23 -11.22 1.40
C ARG A 15 15.13 -10.39 0.11
N GLU A 16 15.06 -11.05 -1.04
CA GLU A 16 14.89 -10.41 -2.36
C GLU A 16 13.48 -9.83 -2.53
N ASP A 17 12.44 -10.53 -2.06
CA ASP A 17 11.06 -10.02 -2.10
C ASP A 17 10.86 -8.79 -1.22
N ARG A 18 11.55 -8.72 -0.07
CA ARG A 18 11.52 -7.54 0.81
C ARG A 18 12.16 -6.31 0.14
N LEU A 19 13.32 -6.51 -0.51
CA LEU A 19 14.00 -5.44 -1.25
C LEU A 19 13.19 -4.96 -2.46
N LEU A 20 12.49 -5.88 -3.14
CA LEU A 20 11.58 -5.53 -4.23
C LEU A 20 10.40 -4.69 -3.72
N SER A 21 9.84 -5.05 -2.58
CA SER A 21 8.73 -4.33 -1.95
C SER A 21 9.13 -2.91 -1.53
N GLU A 22 10.28 -2.74 -0.86
CA GLU A 22 10.77 -1.41 -0.43
C GLU A 22 11.07 -0.49 -1.62
N THR A 23 11.57 -1.07 -2.72
CA THR A 23 11.85 -0.33 -3.95
C THR A 23 10.57 0.18 -4.59
N ILE A 24 9.54 -0.66 -4.68
CA ILE A 24 8.24 -0.29 -5.25
C ILE A 24 7.55 0.77 -4.37
N GLU A 25 7.59 0.60 -3.05
CA GLU A 25 7.02 1.57 -2.11
C GLU A 25 7.65 2.96 -2.29
N SER A 26 8.98 3.02 -2.37
CA SER A 26 9.71 4.28 -2.60
C SER A 26 9.31 4.94 -3.92
N GLN A 27 9.19 4.16 -5.00
CA GLN A 27 8.77 4.67 -6.32
C GLN A 27 7.34 5.23 -6.29
N LEU A 28 6.42 4.56 -5.57
CA LEU A 28 5.05 5.02 -5.42
C LEU A 28 4.97 6.33 -4.62
N LEU A 29 5.71 6.43 -3.51
CA LEU A 29 5.77 7.67 -2.72
C LEU A 29 6.35 8.84 -3.53
N ILE A 30 7.41 8.60 -4.31
CA ILE A 30 7.97 9.62 -5.21
C ILE A 30 6.92 10.08 -6.24
N ALA A 31 6.21 9.14 -6.87
CA ALA A 31 5.17 9.46 -7.85
C ALA A 31 4.03 10.28 -7.21
N LEU A 32 3.62 9.92 -5.99
CA LEU A 32 2.59 10.64 -5.23
C LEU A 32 3.02 12.08 -4.92
N VAL A 33 4.20 12.26 -4.33
CA VAL A 33 4.73 13.59 -3.97
C VAL A 33 4.90 14.47 -5.20
N ASN A 34 5.39 13.92 -6.31
CA ASN A 34 5.47 14.66 -7.58
C ASN A 34 4.09 15.12 -8.06
N ARG A 35 3.06 14.27 -7.95
CA ARG A 35 1.68 14.63 -8.34
C ARG A 35 1.09 15.72 -7.44
N LEU A 36 1.53 15.83 -6.20
CA LEU A 36 1.12 16.87 -5.25
C LEU A 36 1.91 18.18 -5.39
N GLY A 37 2.81 18.28 -6.37
CA GLY A 37 3.60 19.50 -6.63
C GLY A 37 5.07 19.41 -6.22
N GLY A 38 5.59 18.20 -5.97
CA GLY A 38 7.01 17.94 -5.75
C GLY A 38 7.49 18.10 -4.29
N SER A 39 6.63 18.58 -3.40
CA SER A 39 6.89 18.59 -1.96
C SER A 39 5.59 18.44 -1.17
N LEU A 40 5.67 17.77 -0.02
CA LEU A 40 4.57 17.63 0.92
C LEU A 40 5.13 17.88 2.32
N THR A 41 4.47 18.74 3.09
CA THR A 41 4.75 18.93 4.52
C THR A 41 3.54 18.42 5.29
N MET A 42 3.77 17.52 6.24
CA MET A 42 2.72 16.92 7.06
C MET A 42 3.11 17.02 8.53
N PRO A 43 2.20 17.45 9.42
CA PRO A 43 2.41 17.41 10.86
C PRO A 43 2.62 15.97 11.36
N VAL A 44 3.50 15.78 12.34
CA VAL A 44 3.79 14.43 12.88
C VAL A 44 2.56 13.81 13.54
N ASP A 45 1.74 14.63 14.21
CA ASP A 45 0.49 14.21 14.85
C ASP A 45 -0.56 13.70 13.86
N GLU A 46 -0.54 14.16 12.61
CA GLU A 46 -1.37 13.60 11.54
C GLU A 46 -0.98 12.15 11.23
N VAL A 47 0.32 11.86 11.20
CA VAL A 47 0.86 10.51 10.98
C VAL A 47 0.51 9.59 12.16
N ASP A 48 0.67 10.08 13.39
CA ASP A 48 0.30 9.34 14.60
C ASP A 48 -1.19 8.95 14.61
N GLY A 49 -2.05 9.81 14.05
CA GLY A 49 -3.48 9.59 13.90
C GLY A 49 -3.86 8.43 12.96
N THR A 50 -2.92 7.91 12.15
CA THR A 50 -3.20 6.86 11.16
C THR A 50 -3.28 5.45 11.74
N ALA A 51 -2.93 5.25 13.02
CA ALA A 51 -2.84 3.93 13.65
C ALA A 51 -4.12 3.08 13.55
N VAL A 52 -5.28 3.71 13.39
CA VAL A 52 -6.61 3.06 13.27
C VAL A 52 -7.06 2.79 11.84
N PHE A 53 -6.21 3.04 10.84
CA PHE A 53 -6.54 2.88 9.42
C PHE A 53 -5.61 1.87 8.72
N ASN A 54 -6.13 1.23 7.69
CA ASN A 54 -5.39 0.45 6.71
C ASN A 54 -5.27 1.25 5.41
N LEU A 55 -4.08 1.27 4.82
CA LEU A 55 -3.88 1.68 3.44
C LEU A 55 -4.04 0.44 2.54
N LEU A 56 -5.07 0.42 1.72
CA LEU A 56 -5.30 -0.61 0.72
C LEU A 56 -4.81 -0.13 -0.64
N MET A 57 -4.09 -0.99 -1.33
CA MET A 57 -3.61 -0.77 -2.69
C MET A 57 -4.18 -1.84 -3.62
N GLY A 58 -4.80 -1.41 -4.72
CA GLY A 58 -5.21 -2.27 -5.82
C GLY A 58 -4.46 -1.88 -7.09
N ALA A 59 -4.11 -2.88 -7.90
CA ALA A 59 -3.58 -2.67 -9.25
C ALA A 59 -4.65 -3.07 -10.27
N ASP A 60 -4.87 -2.22 -11.27
CA ASP A 60 -5.61 -2.56 -12.48
C ASP A 60 -4.62 -2.66 -13.63
N ASP A 61 -4.29 -3.89 -14.01
CA ASP A 61 -3.31 -4.17 -15.06
C ASP A 61 -3.81 -3.79 -16.46
N VAL A 62 -5.13 -3.78 -16.68
CA VAL A 62 -5.74 -3.42 -17.96
C VAL A 62 -5.70 -1.91 -18.15
N ALA A 63 -6.14 -1.16 -17.13
CA ALA A 63 -6.06 0.29 -17.13
C ALA A 63 -4.64 0.82 -16.88
N ARG A 64 -3.71 -0.05 -16.45
CA ARG A 64 -2.34 0.30 -16.04
C ARG A 64 -2.33 1.36 -14.93
N THR A 65 -3.20 1.20 -13.93
CA THR A 65 -3.34 2.15 -12.82
C THR A 65 -3.25 1.48 -11.46
N PHE A 66 -2.81 2.25 -10.47
CA PHE A 66 -2.91 1.89 -9.06
C PHE A 66 -4.04 2.70 -8.41
N THR A 67 -4.83 2.03 -7.58
CA THR A 67 -5.86 2.65 -6.75
C THR A 67 -5.45 2.52 -5.28
N PHE A 68 -5.50 3.63 -4.55
CA PHE A 68 -5.22 3.68 -3.11
C PHE A 68 -6.50 4.03 -2.36
N ARG A 69 -6.78 3.33 -1.26
CA ARG A 69 -7.92 3.59 -0.38
C ARG A 69 -7.50 3.52 1.06
N VAL A 70 -8.11 4.37 1.89
CA VAL A 70 -7.93 4.33 3.34
C VAL A 70 -9.21 3.79 3.95
N GLU A 71 -9.09 2.72 4.72
CA GLU A 71 -10.22 2.09 5.41
C GLU A 71 -9.93 2.01 6.91
N ARG A 72 -10.98 2.12 7.74
CA ARG A 72 -10.82 2.00 9.18
C ARG A 72 -10.61 0.52 9.54
N LYS A 73 -9.68 0.23 10.44
CA LYS A 73 -9.50 -1.12 11.01
C LYS A 73 -10.78 -1.53 11.74
N GLU A 74 -11.30 -2.71 11.40
CA GLU A 74 -12.36 -3.34 12.19
C GLU A 74 -11.79 -3.75 13.56
N ARG A 75 -12.59 -3.56 14.62
CA ARG A 75 -12.19 -3.86 16.01
C ARG A 75 -12.30 -5.34 16.33
#